data_AF-D8SUW6-F1
#
_entry.id   AF-D8SUW6-F1
#
_cell.length_a   1.000
_cell.length_b   1.000
_cell.length_c   1.000
_cell.angle_alpha   90.00
_cell.angle_beta   90.00
_cell.angle_gamma   90.00
#
_symmetry.space_group_name_H-M   'P 1'
#
loop_
_entity.id
_entity.type
_entity.pdbx_description
1 polymer ?
#
loop_
_entity_poly.entity_id
_entity_poly.type
_entity_poly.pdbx_seq_one_letter_code
_entity_poly.pdbx_strand_id
1 'polypeptide(L)'
;MEALINEFEDMCKNAAAVQEEVLGTIVEHNASCEFLQSYNVTDADSFKAHVPVVGYEDIAVKIHRMTDGDPASILCKDPVLAFISSSGTTTEKRKAFPLTTKSCDVKNHALYKIGAAYIERDFPVGCFPTALAFMHALPCGTLSKSGIPIMPVSNFGFTS
;
A
#
# COMPACT_ATOMS: atom_id res chain seq x y z
N MET A 1 12.01 16.96 -14.41
CA MET A 1 10.93 17.29 -13.46
C MET A 1 9.65 17.63 -14.22
N GLU A 2 9.68 18.54 -15.19
CA GLU A 2 8.48 18.85 -16.01
C GLU A 2 7.83 17.63 -16.67
N ALA A 3 8.63 16.71 -17.24
CA ALA A 3 8.08 15.48 -17.83
C ALA A 3 7.26 14.64 -16.84
N LEU A 4 7.72 14.52 -15.59
CA LEU A 4 7.03 13.77 -14.53
C LEU A 4 5.73 14.46 -14.09
N ILE A 5 5.76 15.79 -14.01
CA ILE A 5 4.57 16.60 -13.69
C ILE A 5 3.55 16.45 -14.82
N ASN A 6 3.97 16.58 -16.08
CA ASN A 6 3.09 16.44 -17.23
C ASN A 6 2.45 15.04 -17.31
N GLU A 7 3.24 13.99 -17.08
CA GLU A 7 2.73 12.61 -17.00
C GLU A 7 1.65 12.47 -15.92
N PHE A 8 1.91 13.01 -14.72
CA PHE A 8 0.91 12.98 -13.63
C PHE A 8 -0.35 13.79 -13.95
N GLU A 9 -0.21 14.98 -14.51
CA GLU A 9 -1.34 15.83 -14.93
C GLU A 9 -2.18 15.15 -16.02
N ASP A 10 -1.54 14.47 -16.97
CA ASP A 10 -2.25 13.72 -18.02
C ASP A 10 -2.96 12.49 -17.46
N MET A 11 -2.39 11.81 -16.45
CA MET A 11 -3.11 10.77 -15.69
C MET A 11 -4.32 11.36 -14.96
N CYS A 12 -4.20 12.53 -14.33
CA CYS A 12 -5.30 13.21 -13.64
C CYS A 12 -6.45 13.58 -14.59
N LYS A 13 -6.15 14.05 -15.81
CA LYS A 13 -7.17 14.33 -16.83
C LYS A 13 -7.92 13.07 -17.28
N ASN A 14 -7.25 11.92 -17.25
CA ASN A 14 -7.79 10.63 -17.68
C ASN A 14 -8.09 9.69 -16.50
N ALA A 15 -8.37 10.24 -15.31
CA ALA A 15 -8.43 9.48 -14.06
C ALA A 15 -9.37 8.27 -14.09
N ALA A 16 -10.52 8.37 -14.78
CA ALA A 16 -11.46 7.25 -14.89
C ALA A 16 -10.85 6.04 -15.59
N ALA A 17 -10.24 6.25 -16.77
CA ALA A 17 -9.59 5.19 -17.54
C ALA A 17 -8.39 4.61 -16.77
N VAL A 18 -7.58 5.47 -16.14
CA VAL A 18 -6.44 5.05 -15.32
C VAL A 18 -6.90 4.18 -14.14
N GLN A 19 -7.98 4.55 -13.45
CA GLN A 19 -8.51 3.75 -12.33
C GLN A 19 -9.07 2.41 -12.79
N GLU A 20 -9.69 2.33 -13.97
CA GLU A 20 -10.14 1.06 -14.54
C GLU A 20 -8.98 0.13 -14.87
N GLU A 21 -7.90 0.65 -15.47
CA GLU A 21 -6.68 -0.11 -15.74
C GLU A 21 -6.00 -0.60 -14.45
N VAL A 22 -5.91 0.27 -13.44
CA VAL A 22 -5.35 -0.07 -12.13
C VAL A 22 -6.15 -1.18 -11.47
N LEU A 23 -7.48 -1.11 -11.48
CA LEU A 23 -8.33 -2.18 -10.93
C LEU A 23 -8.13 -3.50 -11.68
N GLY A 24 -8.14 -3.46 -13.02
CA GLY A 24 -7.89 -4.64 -13.86
C GLY A 24 -6.55 -5.30 -13.53
N THR A 25 -5.48 -4.49 -13.44
CA THR A 25 -4.14 -4.96 -13.07
C THR A 25 -4.10 -5.58 -11.68
N ILE A 26 -4.80 -4.99 -10.69
CA ILE A 26 -4.87 -5.53 -9.33
C ILE A 26 -5.60 -6.88 -9.32
N VAL A 27 -6.73 -6.97 -10.01
CA VAL A 27 -7.54 -8.20 -10.08
C VAL A 27 -6.77 -9.32 -10.78
N GLU A 28 -6.22 -9.04 -11.97
CA GLU A 28 -5.45 -10.02 -12.74
C GLU A 28 -4.25 -10.54 -11.94
N HIS A 29 -3.47 -9.62 -11.35
CA HIS A 29 -2.28 -10.00 -10.58
C HIS A 29 -2.63 -10.87 -9.37
N ASN A 30 -3.75 -10.58 -8.69
CA ASN A 30 -4.16 -11.29 -7.47
C ASN A 30 -5.22 -12.37 -7.71
N ALA A 31 -5.53 -12.74 -8.95
CA ALA A 31 -6.61 -13.68 -9.27
C ALA A 31 -6.48 -15.05 -8.60
N SER A 32 -5.25 -15.48 -8.29
CA SER A 32 -4.96 -16.72 -7.57
C SER A 32 -5.08 -16.62 -6.05
N CYS A 33 -5.39 -15.43 -5.51
CA CYS A 33 -5.49 -15.25 -4.06
C CYS A 33 -6.83 -15.79 -3.54
N GLU A 34 -6.81 -16.41 -2.36
CA GLU A 34 -7.99 -17.00 -1.73
C GLU A 34 -9.17 -16.03 -1.64
N PHE A 35 -8.89 -14.75 -1.35
CA PHE A 35 -9.92 -13.72 -1.25
C PHE A 35 -10.69 -13.54 -2.56
N LEU A 36 -10.01 -13.36 -3.70
CA LEU A 36 -10.69 -13.17 -4.99
C LEU A 36 -11.34 -14.46 -5.50
N GLN A 37 -10.70 -15.61 -5.26
CA GLN A 37 -11.28 -16.92 -5.59
C GLN A 37 -12.58 -17.19 -4.83
N SER A 38 -12.66 -16.78 -3.55
CA SER A 38 -13.88 -16.95 -2.74
C SER A 38 -15.11 -16.19 -3.28
N TYR A 39 -14.88 -15.15 -4.10
CA TYR A 39 -15.93 -14.36 -4.76
C TYR A 39 -16.05 -14.66 -6.25
N ASN A 40 -15.36 -15.67 -6.79
CA ASN A 40 -15.35 -16.02 -8.21
C ASN A 40 -15.03 -14.80 -9.10
N VAL A 41 -14.03 -14.01 -8.71
CA VAL A 41 -13.60 -12.83 -9.48
C VAL A 41 -12.60 -13.25 -10.55
N THR A 42 -12.85 -12.83 -11.79
CA THR A 42 -11.98 -13.11 -12.96
C THR A 42 -11.46 -11.85 -13.63
N ASP A 43 -12.11 -10.71 -13.39
CA ASP A 43 -11.86 -9.42 -14.05
C ASP A 43 -12.42 -8.26 -13.20
N ALA A 44 -12.20 -7.03 -13.66
CA ALA A 44 -12.66 -5.83 -12.97
C ALA A 44 -14.19 -5.75 -12.81
N ASP A 45 -14.96 -6.29 -13.76
CA ASP A 45 -16.43 -6.21 -13.71
C ASP A 45 -17.02 -7.22 -12.72
N SER A 46 -16.52 -8.45 -12.73
CA SER A 46 -16.85 -9.45 -11.71
C SER A 46 -16.39 -9.02 -10.33
N PHE A 47 -15.27 -8.30 -10.19
CA PHE A 47 -14.88 -7.69 -8.91
C PHE A 47 -15.95 -6.72 -8.40
N LYS A 48 -16.38 -5.75 -9.24
CA LYS A 48 -17.41 -4.77 -8.87
C LYS A 48 -18.75 -5.43 -8.55
N ALA A 49 -19.08 -6.54 -9.22
CA ALA A 49 -20.34 -7.24 -9.05
C ALA A 49 -20.37 -8.17 -7.83
N HIS A 50 -19.27 -8.85 -7.52
CA HIS A 50 -19.24 -9.95 -6.54
C HIS A 50 -18.60 -9.59 -5.20
N VAL A 51 -17.67 -8.62 -5.15
CA VAL A 51 -16.96 -8.28 -3.92
C VAL A 51 -17.73 -7.20 -3.16
N PRO A 52 -18.24 -7.49 -1.94
CA PRO A 52 -18.93 -6.49 -1.14
C PRO A 52 -17.94 -5.46 -0.61
N VAL A 53 -18.46 -4.28 -0.24
CA VAL A 53 -17.71 -3.33 0.59
C VAL A 53 -17.52 -3.96 1.98
N VAL A 54 -16.27 -4.12 2.40
CA VAL A 54 -15.91 -4.80 3.66
C VAL A 54 -15.27 -3.86 4.68
N GLY A 55 -15.47 -4.15 5.97
CA GLY A 55 -14.69 -3.60 7.07
C GLY A 55 -13.41 -4.39 7.33
N TYR A 56 -12.59 -3.91 8.27
CA TYR A 56 -11.36 -4.63 8.64
C TYR A 56 -11.66 -5.97 9.31
N GLU A 57 -12.74 -6.01 10.06
CA GLU A 57 -13.20 -7.13 10.86
C GLU A 57 -13.60 -8.33 9.98
N ASP A 58 -14.11 -8.06 8.77
CA ASP A 58 -14.45 -9.08 7.76
C ASP A 58 -13.21 -9.78 7.17
N ILE A 59 -12.05 -9.10 7.19
CA ILE A 59 -10.77 -9.63 6.66
C ILE A 59 -9.76 -9.95 7.77
N ALA A 60 -10.09 -9.69 9.04
CA ALA A 60 -9.18 -9.85 10.17
C ALA A 60 -8.66 -11.29 10.32
N VAL A 61 -9.51 -12.29 10.09
CA VAL A 61 -9.12 -13.72 10.12
C VAL A 61 -8.07 -14.03 9.05
N LYS A 62 -8.23 -13.48 7.85
CA LYS A 62 -7.28 -13.65 6.75
C LYS A 62 -5.93 -12.99 7.07
N ILE A 63 -5.96 -11.77 7.61
CA ILE A 63 -4.75 -11.06 8.05
C ILE A 63 -4.05 -11.84 9.17
N HIS A 64 -4.79 -12.39 10.13
CA HIS A 64 -4.22 -13.20 11.21
C HIS A 64 -3.51 -14.46 10.69
N ARG A 65 -4.10 -15.14 9.70
CA ARG A 65 -3.43 -16.27 9.03
C ARG A 65 -2.12 -15.85 8.36
N MET A 66 -2.10 -14.71 7.68
CA MET A 66 -0.87 -14.18 7.08
C MET A 66 0.20 -13.85 8.15
N THR A 67 -0.18 -13.26 9.28
CA THR A 67 0.75 -12.98 10.39
C THR A 67 1.22 -14.24 11.12
N ASP A 68 0.43 -15.31 11.07
CA ASP A 68 0.77 -16.61 11.66
C ASP A 68 1.69 -17.44 10.76
N GLY A 69 1.91 -17.02 9.50
CA GLY A 69 2.85 -17.65 8.56
C GLY A 69 2.22 -18.65 7.61
N ASP A 70 0.92 -18.54 7.35
CA ASP A 70 0.27 -19.30 6.29
C ASP A 70 0.96 -19.00 4.93
N PRO A 71 1.50 -20.03 4.23
CA PRO A 71 2.22 -19.83 2.98
C PRO A 71 1.29 -19.54 1.79
N ALA A 72 -0.03 -19.64 1.96
CA ALA A 72 -0.98 -19.35 0.90
C ALA A 72 -1.00 -17.86 0.54
N SER A 73 -1.21 -17.55 -0.75
CA SER A 73 -1.57 -16.20 -1.19
C SER A 73 -3.00 -15.88 -0.76
N ILE A 74 -3.18 -15.30 0.43
CA ILE A 74 -4.52 -15.06 1.00
C ILE A 74 -5.15 -13.77 0.43
N LEU A 75 -4.52 -12.62 0.68
CA LEU A 75 -4.99 -11.30 0.23
C LEU A 75 -4.14 -10.72 -0.90
N CYS A 76 -2.86 -11.07 -0.93
CA CYS A 76 -1.89 -10.55 -1.90
C CYS A 76 -1.07 -11.71 -2.44
N LYS A 77 -0.78 -11.67 -3.74
CA LYS A 77 0.11 -12.64 -4.39
C LYS A 77 1.58 -12.37 -4.05
N ASP A 78 1.96 -11.10 -3.97
CA ASP A 78 3.33 -10.71 -3.69
C ASP A 78 3.69 -10.97 -2.22
N PRO A 79 4.97 -11.30 -1.94
CA PRO A 79 5.46 -11.44 -0.57
C PRO A 79 5.22 -10.17 0.27
N VAL A 80 4.81 -10.37 1.52
CA VAL A 80 4.62 -9.29 2.48
C VAL A 80 5.95 -8.94 3.14
N LEU A 81 6.38 -7.69 3.00
CA LEU A 81 7.61 -7.16 3.60
C LEU A 81 7.42 -6.79 5.07
N ALA A 82 6.25 -6.24 5.39
CA ALA A 82 5.86 -5.84 6.73
C ALA A 82 4.34 -5.79 6.84
N PHE A 83 3.82 -5.83 8.06
CA PHE A 83 2.46 -5.44 8.36
C PHE A 83 2.44 -4.03 8.95
N ILE A 84 1.73 -3.13 8.29
CA ILE A 84 1.58 -1.76 8.74
C ILE A 84 0.48 -1.65 9.78
N SER A 85 0.81 -1.14 10.96
CA SER A 85 -0.17 -0.85 12.00
C SER A 85 -0.77 0.55 11.86
N SER A 86 -2.10 0.65 11.92
CA SER A 86 -2.79 1.96 11.96
C SER A 86 -2.91 2.49 13.40
N SER A 87 -2.96 3.82 13.55
CA SER A 87 -3.09 4.51 14.84
C SER A 87 -4.50 4.52 15.44
N GLY A 88 -5.55 4.17 14.67
CA GLY A 88 -6.93 4.14 15.16
C GLY A 88 -7.27 2.84 15.89
N THR A 89 -7.80 2.93 17.12
CA THR A 89 -8.30 1.75 17.87
C THR A 89 -9.61 2.05 18.59
N THR A 90 -10.71 1.46 18.11
CA THR A 90 -11.94 1.21 18.89
C THR A 90 -12.00 -0.23 19.45
N THR A 91 -11.03 -1.09 19.09
CA THR A 91 -10.88 -2.47 19.57
C THR A 91 -9.47 -2.71 20.13
N GLU A 92 -9.35 -3.64 21.08
CA GLU A 92 -8.14 -3.93 21.88
C GLU A 92 -6.87 -4.31 21.09
N LYS A 93 -6.96 -4.53 19.77
CA LYS A 93 -5.84 -4.92 18.90
C LYS A 93 -5.66 -3.93 17.76
N ARG A 94 -4.42 -3.49 17.53
CA ARG A 94 -4.07 -2.61 16.41
C ARG A 94 -4.34 -3.32 15.07
N LYS A 95 -4.99 -2.62 14.14
CA LYS A 95 -5.22 -3.11 12.78
C LYS A 95 -3.91 -3.17 12.02
N ALA A 96 -3.65 -4.30 11.36
CA ALA A 96 -2.42 -4.62 10.64
C ALA A 96 -2.71 -4.82 9.16
N PHE A 97 -1.95 -4.20 8.26
CA PHE A 97 -2.19 -4.23 6.81
C PHE A 97 -0.95 -4.76 6.08
N PRO A 98 -1.07 -5.74 5.17
CA PRO A 98 0.07 -6.26 4.44
C PRO A 98 0.67 -5.17 3.54
N LEU A 99 1.99 -5.01 3.62
CA LEU A 99 2.78 -4.13 2.76
C LEU A 99 3.64 -4.97 1.83
N THR A 100 3.47 -4.78 0.52
CA THR A 100 4.27 -5.43 -0.52
C THR A 100 5.28 -4.44 -1.12
N THR A 101 6.26 -4.95 -1.88
CA THR A 101 7.21 -4.12 -2.62
C THR A 101 6.49 -3.13 -3.55
N LYS A 102 5.45 -3.60 -4.26
CA LYS A 102 4.67 -2.75 -5.17
C LYS A 102 4.00 -1.57 -4.45
N SER A 103 3.46 -1.80 -3.25
CA SER A 103 2.89 -0.73 -2.42
C SER A 103 3.96 0.28 -1.98
N CYS A 104 5.16 -0.18 -1.63
CA CYS A 104 6.29 0.70 -1.31
C CYS A 104 6.71 1.56 -2.50
N ASP A 105 6.80 0.95 -3.68
CA ASP A 105 7.23 1.64 -4.91
C ASP A 105 6.23 2.73 -5.30
N VAL A 106 4.92 2.44 -5.26
CA VAL A 106 3.87 3.43 -5.52
C VAL A 106 3.96 4.59 -4.52
N LYS A 107 4.07 4.29 -3.22
CA LYS A 107 4.22 5.32 -2.18
C LYS A 107 5.46 6.19 -2.42
N ASN A 108 6.60 5.57 -2.68
CA ASN A 108 7.87 6.27 -2.88
C ASN A 108 7.84 7.12 -4.16
N HIS A 109 7.22 6.62 -5.23
CA HIS A 109 7.04 7.37 -6.46
C HIS A 109 6.17 8.60 -6.24
N ALA A 110 5.03 8.45 -5.56
CA ALA A 110 4.14 9.57 -5.25
C ALA A 110 4.81 10.64 -4.38
N LEU A 111 5.44 10.23 -3.26
CA LEU A 111 6.01 11.18 -2.30
C LEU A 111 7.34 11.79 -2.77
N TYR A 112 8.30 10.95 -3.15
CA TYR A 112 9.68 11.38 -3.36
C TYR A 112 10.01 11.75 -4.81
N LYS A 113 9.13 11.42 -5.77
CA LYS A 113 9.30 11.85 -7.16
C LYS A 113 8.27 12.91 -7.53
N ILE A 114 6.99 12.56 -7.52
CA ILE A 114 5.93 13.49 -7.96
C ILE A 114 5.85 14.66 -6.98
N GLY A 115 5.67 14.40 -5.69
CA GLY A 115 5.62 15.44 -4.65
C GLY A 115 6.84 16.36 -4.65
N ALA A 116 8.04 15.78 -4.74
CA ALA A 116 9.29 16.54 -4.83
C ALA A 116 9.36 17.43 -6.09
N ALA A 117 8.88 16.96 -7.24
CA ALA A 117 8.86 17.74 -8.47
C ALA A 117 7.92 18.95 -8.36
N TYR A 118 6.75 18.80 -7.72
CA TYR A 118 5.84 19.92 -7.45
C TYR A 118 6.43 20.92 -6.45
N ILE A 119 7.07 20.44 -5.38
CA ILE A 119 7.76 21.30 -4.42
C ILE A 119 8.82 22.15 -5.12
N GLU A 120 9.67 21.55 -5.95
CA GLU A 120 10.72 22.29 -6.67
C GLU A 120 10.16 23.28 -7.68
N ARG A 121 9.04 22.94 -8.36
CA ARG A 121 8.37 23.86 -9.29
C ARG A 121 7.81 25.09 -8.58
N ASP A 122 7.09 24.87 -7.48
CA ASP A 122 6.31 25.91 -6.81
C ASP A 122 7.14 26.68 -5.76
N PHE A 123 8.18 26.05 -5.22
CA PHE A 123 9.08 26.59 -4.20
C PHE A 123 10.55 26.29 -4.55
N PRO A 124 11.10 26.89 -5.63
CA PRO A 124 12.46 26.63 -6.06
C PRO A 124 13.46 27.08 -4.98
N VAL A 125 14.22 26.13 -4.45
CA VAL A 125 15.06 26.32 -3.25
C VAL A 125 16.53 26.69 -3.59
N GLY A 126 16.83 26.94 -4.86
CA GLY A 126 18.15 27.40 -5.32
C GLY A 126 19.25 26.34 -5.17
N CYS A 127 20.52 26.76 -5.25
CA CYS A 127 21.64 25.83 -5.13
C CYS A 127 21.79 25.36 -3.67
N PHE A 128 21.79 24.03 -3.46
CA PHE A 128 21.97 23.32 -2.17
C PHE A 128 20.77 23.30 -1.22
N PRO A 129 19.62 22.77 -1.67
CA PRO A 129 18.46 22.66 -0.79
C PRO A 129 18.72 21.61 0.31
N THR A 130 18.61 22.05 1.56
CA THR A 130 18.64 21.16 2.73
C THR A 130 17.30 21.26 3.45
N ALA A 131 16.68 20.11 3.71
CA ALA A 131 15.47 20.03 4.52
C ALA A 131 15.82 19.57 5.94
N LEU A 132 15.37 20.33 6.95
CA LEU A 132 15.41 19.88 8.33
C LEU A 132 14.10 19.14 8.65
N ALA A 133 14.19 17.84 8.91
CA ALA A 133 13.04 17.01 9.26
C ALA A 133 13.22 16.37 10.64
N PHE A 134 12.25 16.58 11.52
CA PHE A 134 12.18 15.89 12.81
C PHE A 134 11.34 14.63 12.64
N MET A 135 12.00 13.49 12.47
CA MET A 135 11.36 12.20 12.23
C MET A 135 11.58 11.31 13.45
N HIS A 136 10.49 10.78 14.00
CA HIS A 136 10.52 9.89 15.15
C HIS A 136 10.10 8.48 14.72
N ALA A 137 11.00 7.52 14.84
CA ALA A 137 10.69 6.11 14.73
C ALA A 137 10.51 5.54 16.14
N LEU A 138 9.37 4.90 16.39
CA LEU A 138 9.20 4.12 17.62
C LEU A 138 10.20 2.95 17.63
N PRO A 139 10.74 2.53 18.79
CA PRO A 139 11.64 1.37 18.84
C PRO A 139 10.92 0.14 18.29
N CYS A 140 11.57 -0.51 17.31
CA CYS A 140 11.29 -1.83 16.71
C CYS A 140 9.82 -2.25 16.65
N GLY A 141 9.29 -2.41 15.43
CA GLY A 141 8.05 -3.16 15.24
C GLY A 141 8.09 -4.52 15.95
N THR A 142 6.94 -5.00 16.43
CA THR A 142 6.86 -6.37 16.93
C THR A 142 6.95 -7.34 15.76
N LEU A 143 7.62 -8.47 15.91
CA LEU A 143 7.56 -9.52 14.90
C LEU A 143 6.22 -10.26 14.99
N SER A 144 5.63 -10.55 13.84
CA SER A 144 4.57 -11.55 13.72
C SER A 144 5.12 -12.95 14.02
N LYS A 145 4.25 -13.96 14.17
CA LYS A 145 4.71 -15.33 14.44
C LYS A 145 5.54 -15.90 13.27
N SER A 146 5.30 -15.40 12.06
CA SER A 146 6.08 -15.74 10.86
C SER A 146 7.41 -14.98 10.74
N GLY A 147 7.74 -14.11 11.70
CA GLY A 147 8.96 -13.31 11.68
C GLY A 147 8.88 -12.06 10.80
N ILE A 148 7.73 -11.78 10.17
CA ILE A 148 7.51 -10.55 9.41
C ILE A 148 7.24 -9.40 10.38
N PRO A 149 7.88 -8.22 10.23
CA PRO A 149 7.71 -7.12 11.17
C PRO A 149 6.33 -6.48 11.10
N ILE A 150 5.80 -6.05 12.24
CA ILE A 150 4.55 -5.30 12.41
C ILE A 150 4.91 -3.93 12.99
N MET A 151 4.71 -2.84 12.23
CA MET A 151 5.14 -1.50 12.64
C MET A 151 4.31 -0.38 12.00
N PRO A 152 4.34 0.86 12.50
CA PRO A 152 3.75 1.99 11.80
C PRO A 152 4.40 2.22 10.42
N VAL A 153 3.64 2.77 9.45
CA VAL A 153 4.15 3.04 8.09
C VAL A 153 5.35 3.99 8.08
N SER A 154 5.38 4.93 9.03
CA SER A 154 6.47 5.89 9.20
C SER A 154 7.77 5.21 9.61
N ASN A 155 7.71 4.10 10.36
CA ASN A 155 8.90 3.38 10.81
C ASN A 155 9.55 2.56 9.71
N PHE A 156 8.76 2.00 8.79
CA PHE A 156 9.25 1.06 7.79
C PHE A 156 10.41 1.65 6.98
N GLY A 157 10.33 2.92 6.58
CA GLY A 157 11.40 3.59 5.82
C GLY A 157 12.71 3.86 6.59
N PHE A 158 12.75 3.65 7.92
CA PHE A 158 13.94 3.87 8.74
C PHE A 158 14.59 2.58 9.26
N THR A 159 13.87 1.45 9.22
CA THR A 159 14.30 0.21 9.88
C THR A 159 14.41 -0.98 8.92
N SER A 160 14.13 -0.79 7.64
CA SER A 160 14.23 -1.82 6.58
C SER A 160 15.50 -1.68 5.76
#